data_AF-A0A085MQZ4-F1
#
_entry.id   AF-A0A085MQZ4-F1
#
_cell.length_a   1.000
_cell.length_b   1.000
_cell.length_c   1.000
_cell.angle_alpha   90.00
_cell.angle_beta   90.00
_cell.angle_gamma   90.00
#
_symmetry.space_group_name_H-M   'P 1'
#
loop_
_entity.id
_entity.type
_entity.pdbx_description
1 polymer ?
#
loop_
_entity_poly.entity_id
_entity_poly.type
_entity_poly.pdbx_seq_one_letter_code
_entity_poly.pdbx_strand_id
1 'polypeptide(L)'
;MAIGDESAIYKLNEWKESFQAQSIKLLSESFPAHMRRIERTLQLPKFSLEHYERFTRGTALYNFGCCVQQTGVSMQRENEASHELVEFVEVLNSNRYIAELHSVVKPIFFDSILLLDKIRINWFPNFFKLVLFQLSRWIVFLIPKMETGDNLGVVTQEAALSLANQIIDSTNALLKWIFEYRAQRSKLLMTFMSCPFIEEKKEGILSFDRAEVESLIVSLKGLIYSFAYLHDFVKKNMEQITLPRCSSSYDIFQYPGCRSYYSKLGNALFHRFKKYIDEVSVQESARTTR
;
A
#
# COMPACT_ATOMS: atom_id res chain seq x y z
N MET A 1 9.46 -43.85 -25.82
CA MET A 1 10.24 -42.83 -25.08
C MET A 1 9.37 -41.60 -24.81
N ALA A 2 8.20 -41.78 -24.17
CA ALA A 2 7.14 -40.74 -24.07
C ALA A 2 6.49 -40.63 -22.68
N ILE A 3 7.16 -41.12 -21.62
CA ILE A 3 6.59 -41.18 -20.26
C ILE A 3 7.01 -39.95 -19.41
N GLY A 4 8.05 -39.21 -19.84
CA GLY A 4 8.57 -38.06 -19.10
C GLY A 4 7.75 -36.77 -19.25
N ASP A 5 7.05 -36.60 -20.37
CA ASP A 5 6.41 -35.34 -20.74
C ASP A 5 5.02 -35.18 -20.07
N GLU A 6 4.25 -36.26 -19.96
CA GLU A 6 2.95 -36.27 -19.27
C GLU A 6 3.08 -35.95 -17.78
N SER A 7 4.16 -36.41 -17.12
CA SER A 7 4.43 -36.11 -15.70
C SER A 7 4.76 -34.63 -15.48
N ALA A 8 5.46 -34.00 -16.42
CA ALA A 8 5.81 -32.58 -16.34
C ALA A 8 4.60 -31.68 -16.57
N ILE A 9 3.76 -32.01 -17.57
CA ILE A 9 2.51 -31.30 -17.87
C ILE A 9 1.54 -31.40 -16.69
N TYR A 10 1.40 -32.59 -16.09
CA TYR A 10 0.57 -32.79 -14.91
C TYR A 10 1.00 -31.90 -13.75
N LYS A 11 2.30 -31.92 -13.39
CA LYS A 11 2.86 -31.07 -12.32
C LYS A 11 2.69 -29.59 -12.60
N LEU A 12 2.83 -29.17 -13.86
CA LEU A 12 2.61 -27.79 -14.28
C LEU A 12 1.16 -27.35 -14.10
N ASN A 13 0.20 -28.21 -14.45
CA ASN A 13 -1.22 -27.91 -14.30
C ASN A 13 -1.66 -27.89 -12.83
N GLU A 14 -1.22 -28.86 -12.02
CA GLU A 14 -1.42 -28.86 -10.57
C GLU A 14 -0.87 -27.57 -9.94
N TRP A 15 0.32 -27.16 -10.37
CA TRP A 15 0.91 -25.89 -9.95
C TRP A 15 0.04 -24.69 -10.34
N LYS A 16 -0.45 -24.61 -11.59
CA LYS A 16 -1.36 -23.53 -12.05
C LYS A 16 -2.69 -23.50 -11.28
N GLU A 17 -3.27 -24.66 -10.98
CA GLU A 17 -4.50 -24.76 -10.17
C GLU A 17 -4.29 -24.26 -8.74
N SER A 18 -3.12 -24.58 -8.16
CA SER A 18 -2.74 -24.02 -6.86
C SER A 18 -2.68 -22.48 -6.91
N PHE A 19 -2.30 -21.90 -8.05
CA PHE A 19 -2.29 -20.45 -8.21
C PHE A 19 -3.70 -19.86 -8.22
N GLN A 20 -4.63 -20.51 -8.92
CA GLN A 20 -6.02 -20.09 -8.95
C GLN A 20 -6.65 -20.10 -7.55
N ALA A 21 -6.47 -21.18 -6.80
CA ALA A 21 -7.03 -21.31 -5.45
C ALA A 21 -6.50 -20.21 -4.52
N GLN A 22 -5.20 -19.92 -4.58
CA GLN A 22 -4.58 -18.87 -3.78
C GLN A 22 -5.02 -17.47 -4.22
N SER A 23 -5.23 -17.22 -5.51
CA SER A 23 -5.72 -15.93 -6.03
C SER A 23 -7.16 -15.64 -5.60
N ILE A 24 -8.01 -16.67 -5.64
CA ILE A 24 -9.39 -16.56 -5.15
C ILE A 24 -9.38 -16.23 -3.65
N LYS A 25 -8.58 -16.95 -2.86
CA LYS A 25 -8.43 -16.68 -1.42
C LYS A 25 -7.94 -15.26 -1.15
N LEU A 26 -6.98 -14.79 -1.93
CA LEU A 26 -6.42 -13.44 -1.80
C LEU A 26 -7.48 -12.36 -2.08
N LEU A 27 -8.31 -12.53 -3.11
CA LEU A 27 -9.41 -11.61 -3.41
C LEU A 27 -10.49 -11.64 -2.33
N SER A 28 -10.88 -12.82 -1.84
CA SER A 28 -12.00 -12.95 -0.89
C SER A 28 -11.64 -12.63 0.56
N GLU A 29 -10.40 -12.90 0.97
CA GLU A 29 -9.97 -12.80 2.37
C GLU A 29 -8.89 -11.73 2.56
N SER A 30 -7.77 -11.86 1.85
CA SER A 30 -6.57 -11.05 2.11
C SER A 30 -6.76 -9.57 1.77
N PHE A 31 -7.38 -9.26 0.62
CA PHE A 31 -7.65 -7.87 0.22
C PHE A 31 -8.57 -7.16 1.21
N PRO A 32 -9.77 -7.70 1.55
CA PRO A 32 -10.63 -7.10 2.58
C PRO A 32 -9.97 -6.99 3.96
N ALA A 33 -9.17 -7.98 4.36
CA ALA A 33 -8.46 -7.95 5.63
C ALA A 33 -7.38 -6.85 5.67
N HIS A 34 -6.65 -6.67 4.57
CA HIS A 34 -5.63 -5.62 4.42
C HIS A 34 -6.26 -4.23 4.44
N MET A 35 -7.32 -4.00 3.66
CA MET A 35 -8.06 -2.74 3.68
C MET A 35 -8.55 -2.38 5.09
N ARG A 36 -9.16 -3.33 5.81
CA ARG A 36 -9.59 -3.14 7.19
C ARG A 36 -8.44 -2.85 8.16
N ARG A 37 -7.26 -3.41 7.93
CA ARG A 37 -6.06 -3.08 8.72
C ARG A 37 -5.64 -1.63 8.50
N ILE A 38 -5.69 -1.15 7.26
CA ILE A 38 -5.39 0.25 6.94
C ILE A 38 -6.42 1.18 7.61
N GLU A 39 -7.71 0.87 7.51
CA GLU A 39 -8.79 1.65 8.14
C GLU A 39 -8.62 1.75 9.65
N ARG A 40 -8.35 0.63 10.34
CA ARG A 40 -8.07 0.64 11.79
C ARG A 40 -6.85 1.46 12.13
N THR A 41 -5.83 1.46 11.27
CA THR A 41 -4.62 2.26 11.46
C THR A 41 -4.95 3.76 11.37
N LEU A 42 -5.74 4.16 10.38
CA LEU A 42 -6.20 5.54 10.19
C LEU A 42 -7.09 6.04 11.33
N GLN A 43 -7.73 5.15 12.09
CA GLN A 43 -8.52 5.51 13.27
C GLN A 43 -7.67 5.84 14.50
N LEU A 44 -6.36 5.55 14.49
CA LEU A 44 -5.49 5.87 15.61
C LEU A 44 -5.34 7.40 15.72
N PRO A 45 -5.32 7.98 16.95
CA PRO A 45 -5.22 9.43 17.13
C PRO A 45 -4.01 10.08 16.44
N LYS A 46 -2.92 9.32 16.27
CA LYS A 46 -1.69 9.77 15.60
C LYS A 46 -1.87 10.07 14.10
N PHE A 47 -2.94 9.60 13.46
CA PHE A 47 -3.29 9.95 12.09
C PHE A 47 -4.28 11.12 12.00
N SER A 48 -4.43 11.89 13.08
CA SER A 48 -5.14 13.18 13.10
C SER A 48 -4.15 14.34 12.98
N LEU A 49 -4.46 15.30 12.10
CA LEU A 49 -3.68 16.54 11.98
C LEU A 49 -3.73 17.38 13.24
N GLU A 50 -4.87 17.39 13.93
CA GLU A 50 -4.99 18.10 15.21
C GLU A 50 -4.00 17.55 16.25
N HIS A 51 -3.82 16.23 16.28
CA HIS A 51 -2.87 15.59 17.19
C HIS A 51 -1.42 15.95 16.81
N TYR A 52 -1.10 15.99 15.52
CA TYR A 52 0.19 16.45 15.03
C TYR A 52 0.46 17.93 15.37
N GLU A 53 -0.53 18.80 15.23
CA GLU A 53 -0.39 20.22 15.57
C GLU A 53 -0.12 20.42 17.06
N ARG A 54 -0.84 19.70 17.93
CA ARG A 54 -0.58 19.70 19.37
C ARG A 54 0.84 19.23 19.69
N PHE A 55 1.30 18.17 19.04
CA PHE A 55 2.67 17.69 19.18
C PHE A 55 3.70 18.76 18.74
N THR A 56 3.47 19.38 17.58
CA THR A 56 4.40 20.33 16.95
C THR A 56 4.60 21.57 17.80
N ARG A 57 3.53 22.10 18.42
CA ARG A 57 3.61 23.24 19.35
C ARG A 57 4.53 23.00 20.55
N GLY A 58 4.74 21.74 20.93
CA GLY A 58 5.64 21.37 22.02
C GLY A 58 7.09 21.12 21.59
N THR A 59 7.46 21.37 20.33
CA THR A 59 8.82 21.10 19.82
C THR A 59 9.73 22.32 19.98
N ALA A 60 11.03 22.07 20.21
CA ALA A 60 12.05 23.12 20.25
C ALA A 60 12.06 23.95 18.94
N LEU A 61 11.91 23.29 17.78
CA LEU A 61 11.84 23.98 16.49
C LEU A 61 10.68 24.98 16.41
N TYR A 62 9.49 24.64 16.91
CA TYR A 62 8.34 25.55 16.88
C TYR A 62 8.56 26.78 17.79
N ASN A 63 9.08 26.52 19.00
CA ASN A 63 9.31 27.55 20.01
C ASN A 63 10.61 28.35 19.80
N PHE A 64 11.43 27.96 18.82
CA PHE A 64 12.66 28.67 18.49
C PHE A 64 12.34 30.12 18.09
N GLY A 65 12.71 31.04 18.98
CA GLY A 65 12.47 32.47 18.86
C GLY A 65 13.74 33.21 18.45
N CYS A 66 13.64 34.09 17.45
CA CYS A 66 14.73 34.98 17.05
C CYS A 66 14.72 36.25 17.90
N CYS A 67 14.72 36.13 19.22
CA CYS A 67 14.77 37.32 20.08
C CYS A 67 16.22 37.77 20.28
N VAL A 68 16.60 38.80 19.54
CA VAL A 68 17.71 39.69 19.90
C VAL A 68 17.29 40.47 21.15
N GLN A 69 17.58 39.95 22.35
CA GLN A 69 17.61 40.78 23.54
C GLN A 69 19.02 41.29 23.77
N GLN A 70 19.33 42.42 23.13
CA GLN A 70 20.39 43.29 23.65
C GLN A 70 19.88 43.94 24.94
N THR A 71 20.04 43.25 26.07
CA THR A 71 19.92 43.88 27.38
C THR A 71 21.01 43.40 28.30
N GLY A 72 21.96 44.30 28.59
CA GLY A 72 22.70 44.35 29.85
C GLY A 72 23.67 43.19 30.09
N VAL A 73 24.95 43.46 29.85
CA VAL A 73 26.07 42.66 30.34
C VAL A 73 25.90 42.32 31.83
N SER A 74 25.75 41.04 32.17
CA SER A 74 26.07 40.52 33.49
C SER A 74 26.59 39.08 33.38
N MET A 75 27.54 38.72 34.24
CA MET A 75 28.31 37.47 34.20
C MET A 75 27.47 36.21 34.49
N GLN A 76 26.95 35.54 33.45
CA GLN A 76 26.48 34.13 33.51
C GLN A 76 26.79 33.34 32.22
N ARG A 77 27.94 33.59 31.56
CA ARG A 77 28.21 33.07 30.19
C ARG A 77 28.39 31.55 30.05
N GLU A 78 28.77 30.80 31.08
CA GLU A 78 29.07 29.36 30.92
C GLU A 78 27.81 28.47 30.98
N ASN A 79 26.80 28.84 31.77
CA ASN A 79 25.53 28.12 31.84
C ASN A 79 24.62 28.46 30.64
N GLU A 80 24.67 29.68 30.12
CA GLU A 80 23.89 30.14 28.95
C GLU A 80 24.35 29.45 27.66
N ALA A 81 25.67 29.35 27.42
CA ALA A 81 26.21 28.68 26.23
C ALA A 81 25.86 27.17 26.20
N SER A 82 25.83 26.53 27.36
CA SER A 82 25.42 25.13 27.48
C SER A 82 23.93 24.94 27.18
N HIS A 83 23.08 25.88 27.60
CA HIS A 83 21.64 25.86 27.34
C HIS A 83 21.32 26.13 25.85
N GLU A 84 21.99 27.10 25.22
CA GLU A 84 21.85 27.38 23.78
C GLU A 84 22.25 26.18 22.92
N LEU A 85 23.35 25.49 23.27
CA LEU A 85 23.79 24.28 22.57
C LEU A 85 22.78 23.13 22.70
N VAL A 86 22.18 22.95 23.88
CA VAL A 86 21.14 21.93 24.11
C VAL A 86 19.89 22.23 23.30
N GLU A 87 19.43 23.49 23.28
CA GLU A 87 18.28 23.91 22.49
C GLU A 87 18.53 23.71 20.98
N PHE A 88 19.74 24.00 20.51
CA PHE A 88 20.13 23.76 19.12
C PHE A 88 20.14 22.27 18.74
N VAL A 89 20.65 21.42 19.63
CA VAL A 89 20.64 19.96 19.43
C VAL A 89 19.20 19.44 19.36
N GLU A 90 18.29 19.97 20.18
CA GLU A 90 16.88 19.59 20.14
C GLU A 90 16.18 20.00 18.84
N VAL A 91 16.50 21.17 18.28
CA VAL A 91 15.98 21.62 16.98
C VAL A 91 16.42 20.69 15.84
N LEU A 92 17.66 20.20 15.91
CA LEU A 92 18.25 19.33 14.90
C LEU A 92 17.74 17.88 14.95
N ASN A 93 17.06 17.49 16.02
CA ASN A 93 16.54 16.15 16.15
C ASN A 93 15.53 15.82 15.05
N SER A 94 15.47 14.53 14.72
CA SER A 94 14.42 14.01 13.83
C SER A 94 13.05 14.23 14.45
N ASN A 95 12.07 14.53 13.62
CA ASN A 95 10.68 14.61 14.07
C ASN A 95 10.21 13.21 14.51
N ARG A 96 10.21 12.96 15.83
CA ARG A 96 9.86 11.66 16.42
C ARG A 96 8.44 11.21 16.06
N TYR A 97 7.51 12.16 15.90
CA TYR A 97 6.14 11.85 15.51
C TYR A 97 6.08 11.23 14.11
N ILE A 98 6.78 11.84 13.16
CA ILE A 98 6.85 11.34 11.79
C ILE A 98 7.64 10.04 11.74
N ALA A 99 8.72 9.90 12.51
CA ALA A 99 9.46 8.65 12.60
C ALA A 99 8.58 7.49 13.12
N GLU A 100 7.72 7.74 14.11
CA GLU A 100 6.73 6.79 14.59
C GLU A 100 5.68 6.48 13.52
N LEU A 101 5.14 7.48 12.82
CA LEU A 101 4.20 7.25 11.72
C LEU A 101 4.84 6.39 10.63
N HIS A 102 6.06 6.69 10.21
CA HIS A 102 6.81 5.87 9.26
C HIS A 102 6.95 4.42 9.74
N SER A 103 7.21 4.20 11.03
CA SER A 103 7.32 2.84 11.58
C SER A 103 6.03 2.03 11.46
N VAL A 104 4.88 2.70 11.50
CA VAL A 104 3.55 2.09 11.36
C VAL A 104 3.16 1.92 9.88
N VAL A 105 3.47 2.92 9.04
CA VAL A 105 3.05 2.97 7.63
C VAL A 105 3.92 2.09 6.73
N LYS A 106 5.25 2.08 6.94
CA LYS A 106 6.18 1.25 6.15
C LYS A 106 5.72 -0.20 6.00
N PRO A 107 5.43 -0.96 7.08
CA PRO A 107 5.00 -2.35 6.93
C PRO A 107 3.69 -2.48 6.16
N ILE A 108 2.77 -1.51 6.24
CA ILE A 108 1.53 -1.53 5.45
C ILE A 108 1.83 -1.41 3.95
N PHE A 109 2.72 -0.50 3.55
CA PHE A 109 3.12 -0.35 2.15
C PHE A 109 3.92 -1.54 1.64
N PHE A 110 4.81 -2.09 2.47
CA PHE A 110 5.44 -3.37 2.16
C PHE A 110 4.41 -4.46 1.96
N ASP A 111 3.47 -4.65 2.88
CA ASP A 111 2.41 -5.65 2.77
C ASP A 111 1.54 -5.44 1.51
N SER A 112 1.26 -4.19 1.13
CA SER A 112 0.55 -3.87 -0.12
C SER A 112 1.33 -4.25 -1.37
N ILE A 113 2.63 -3.94 -1.44
CA ILE A 113 3.49 -4.42 -2.51
C ILE A 113 3.55 -5.94 -2.47
N LEU A 114 3.64 -6.53 -1.27
CA LEU A 114 3.76 -7.97 -1.12
C LEU A 114 2.50 -8.72 -1.59
N LEU A 115 1.33 -8.10 -1.47
CA LEU A 115 0.07 -8.64 -1.99
C LEU A 115 -0.02 -8.59 -3.52
N LEU A 116 0.77 -7.72 -4.19
CA LEU A 116 0.57 -7.39 -5.61
C LEU A 116 1.78 -7.65 -6.52
N ASP A 117 3.03 -7.45 -6.07
CA ASP A 117 4.22 -7.47 -6.95
C ASP A 117 5.40 -8.35 -6.52
N LYS A 118 6.22 -8.61 -7.54
CA LYS A 118 7.53 -9.22 -7.60
C LYS A 118 8.60 -8.14 -7.80
N ILE A 119 9.40 -7.84 -6.78
CA ILE A 119 10.82 -7.54 -7.01
C ILE A 119 11.69 -8.49 -6.19
N ARG A 120 12.44 -9.28 -6.95
CA ARG A 120 13.69 -9.95 -6.57
C ARG A 120 14.69 -8.88 -6.13
N ILE A 121 14.62 -8.44 -4.87
CA ILE A 121 15.73 -7.75 -4.24
C ILE A 121 16.36 -8.71 -3.25
N ASN A 122 17.62 -8.99 -3.56
CA ASN A 122 18.61 -9.71 -2.79
C ASN A 122 18.94 -8.97 -1.47
N TRP A 123 17.95 -8.71 -0.62
CA TRP A 123 18.14 -7.93 0.61
C TRP A 123 18.23 -8.78 1.89
N PHE A 124 17.92 -10.08 1.85
CA PHE A 124 18.24 -11.01 2.94
C PHE A 124 18.41 -12.45 2.40
N PRO A 125 19.55 -13.15 2.61
CA PRO A 125 19.76 -14.50 2.08
C PRO A 125 18.89 -15.59 2.72
N ASN A 126 18.22 -15.33 3.86
CA ASN A 126 17.62 -16.37 4.70
C ASN A 126 16.20 -16.03 5.22
N PHE A 127 15.30 -15.50 4.38
CA PHE A 127 13.88 -15.45 4.74
C PHE A 127 13.00 -15.99 3.61
N PHE A 128 12.97 -17.32 3.53
CA PHE A 128 12.12 -18.09 2.64
C PHE A 128 10.65 -17.93 3.05
N LYS A 129 9.92 -17.02 2.39
CA LYS A 129 8.47 -17.12 2.31
C LYS A 129 7.95 -16.52 0.99
N LEU A 130 7.80 -17.41 0.00
CA LEU A 130 7.03 -17.18 -1.23
C LEU A 130 5.57 -16.83 -0.87
N VAL A 131 5.18 -15.56 -0.95
CA VAL A 131 3.75 -15.15 -0.99
C VAL A 131 3.46 -14.14 -2.10
N LEU A 132 4.45 -13.82 -2.94
CA LEU A 132 4.40 -12.69 -3.87
C LEU A 132 3.89 -13.10 -5.24
N PHE A 133 2.98 -12.30 -5.83
CA PHE A 133 2.54 -12.34 -7.24
C PHE A 133 1.37 -13.31 -7.54
N GLN A 134 0.40 -13.44 -6.65
CA GLN A 134 -0.65 -14.45 -6.82
C GLN A 134 -1.65 -14.08 -7.93
N LEU A 135 -2.26 -12.89 -7.83
CA LEU A 135 -3.29 -12.41 -8.75
C LEU A 135 -2.73 -12.14 -10.15
N SER A 136 -1.66 -11.36 -10.26
CA SER A 136 -1.07 -11.03 -11.56
C SER A 136 -0.49 -12.27 -12.26
N ARG A 137 0.11 -13.27 -11.55
CA ARG A 137 0.63 -14.50 -12.22
C ARG A 137 -0.52 -15.27 -12.78
N TRP A 138 -1.57 -15.39 -11.97
CA TRP A 138 -2.76 -16.11 -12.35
C TRP A 138 -3.39 -15.50 -13.60
N ILE A 139 -3.56 -14.17 -13.66
CA ILE A 139 -4.11 -13.52 -14.87
C ILE A 139 -3.18 -13.70 -16.07
N VAL A 140 -1.85 -13.56 -15.92
CA VAL A 140 -0.89 -13.80 -17.01
C VAL A 140 -0.98 -15.24 -17.55
N PHE A 141 -1.18 -16.24 -16.68
CA PHE A 141 -1.35 -17.63 -17.12
C PHE A 141 -2.68 -17.90 -17.84
N LEU A 142 -3.68 -17.02 -17.67
CA LEU A 142 -4.97 -17.10 -18.34
C LEU A 142 -4.96 -16.39 -19.71
N ILE A 143 -3.89 -15.67 -20.06
CA ILE A 143 -3.78 -15.03 -21.38
C ILE A 143 -3.65 -16.14 -22.44
N PRO A 144 -4.59 -16.22 -23.40
CA PRO A 144 -4.61 -17.25 -24.42
C PRO A 144 -3.59 -16.95 -25.53
N LYS A 145 -3.44 -17.88 -26.47
CA LYS A 145 -2.62 -17.69 -27.68
C LYS A 145 -3.08 -16.45 -28.47
N MET A 146 -2.14 -15.68 -29.01
CA MET A 146 -2.43 -14.53 -29.87
C MET A 146 -3.19 -14.96 -31.13
N GLU A 147 -4.35 -14.35 -31.37
CA GLU A 147 -5.24 -14.63 -32.51
C GLU A 147 -5.88 -13.33 -33.03
N THR A 148 -6.37 -13.37 -34.28
CA THR A 148 -7.03 -12.23 -34.92
C THR A 148 -8.54 -12.26 -34.62
N GLY A 149 -9.05 -11.21 -33.96
CA GLY A 149 -10.47 -11.12 -33.57
C GLY A 149 -10.77 -11.73 -32.19
N ASP A 150 -11.97 -11.47 -31.66
CA ASP A 150 -12.44 -11.92 -30.34
C ASP A 150 -11.45 -11.70 -29.18
N ASN A 151 -10.95 -10.46 -29.08
CA ASN A 151 -9.94 -10.07 -28.09
C ASN A 151 -10.52 -9.29 -26.90
N LEU A 152 -11.84 -9.18 -26.76
CA LEU A 152 -12.45 -8.38 -25.69
C LEU A 152 -12.04 -8.90 -24.30
N GLY A 153 -12.11 -10.22 -24.08
CA GLY A 153 -11.69 -10.81 -22.81
C GLY A 153 -10.19 -10.63 -22.53
N VAL A 154 -9.36 -10.68 -23.58
CA VAL A 154 -7.90 -10.43 -23.45
C VAL A 154 -7.64 -8.98 -23.06
N VAL A 155 -8.34 -8.01 -23.67
CA VAL A 155 -8.27 -6.59 -23.27
C VAL A 155 -8.71 -6.40 -21.81
N THR A 156 -9.75 -7.11 -21.36
CA THR A 156 -10.18 -7.10 -19.96
C THR A 156 -9.11 -7.66 -19.01
N GLN A 157 -8.40 -8.74 -19.41
CA GLN A 157 -7.26 -9.28 -18.65
C GLN A 157 -6.10 -8.27 -18.57
N GLU A 158 -5.74 -7.63 -19.69
CA GLU A 158 -4.70 -6.60 -19.75
C GLU A 158 -5.05 -5.39 -18.88
N ALA A 159 -6.32 -4.96 -18.87
CA ALA A 159 -6.80 -3.91 -17.99
C ALA A 159 -6.65 -4.27 -16.51
N ALA A 160 -7.02 -5.49 -16.11
CA ALA A 160 -6.83 -5.96 -14.73
C ALA A 160 -5.35 -5.97 -14.32
N LEU A 161 -4.45 -6.41 -15.22
CA LEU A 161 -3.01 -6.40 -14.99
C LEU A 161 -2.46 -4.97 -14.87
N SER A 162 -2.89 -4.07 -15.75
CA SER A 162 -2.50 -2.65 -15.70
C SER A 162 -2.91 -2.01 -14.37
N LEU A 163 -4.13 -2.28 -13.89
CA LEU A 163 -4.59 -1.79 -12.58
C LEU A 163 -3.73 -2.32 -11.44
N ALA A 164 -3.42 -3.62 -11.42
CA ALA A 164 -2.55 -4.18 -10.40
C ALA A 164 -1.16 -3.51 -10.42
N ASN A 165 -0.55 -3.35 -11.59
CA ASN A 165 0.75 -2.71 -11.78
C ASN A 165 0.75 -1.24 -11.33
N GLN A 166 -0.31 -0.49 -11.62
CA GLN A 166 -0.42 0.91 -11.17
C GLN A 166 -0.40 1.03 -9.64
N ILE A 167 -1.06 0.12 -8.92
CA ILE A 167 -1.08 0.13 -7.45
C ILE A 167 0.32 -0.17 -6.91
N ILE A 168 1.03 -1.11 -7.54
CA ILE A 168 2.39 -1.49 -7.20
C ILE A 168 3.33 -0.31 -7.37
N ASP A 169 3.33 0.30 -8.55
CA ASP A 169 4.22 1.42 -8.90
C ASP A 169 3.96 2.61 -7.96
N SER A 170 2.69 2.92 -7.71
CA SER A 170 2.29 3.96 -6.77
C SER A 170 2.79 3.65 -5.36
N THR A 171 2.66 2.41 -4.89
CA THR A 171 3.10 2.03 -3.54
C THR A 171 4.63 2.04 -3.41
N ASN A 172 5.36 1.63 -4.45
CA ASN A 172 6.81 1.74 -4.51
C ASN A 172 7.28 3.20 -4.47
N ALA A 173 6.61 4.10 -5.18
CA ALA A 173 6.90 5.52 -5.14
C ALA A 173 6.68 6.12 -3.73
N LEU A 174 5.59 5.73 -3.06
CA LEU A 174 5.33 6.13 -1.67
C LEU A 174 6.41 5.64 -0.71
N LEU A 175 6.84 4.39 -0.86
CA LEU A 175 7.88 3.82 -0.02
C LEU A 175 9.23 4.53 -0.23
N LYS A 176 9.58 4.84 -1.49
CA LYS A 176 10.77 5.63 -1.83
C LYS A 176 10.72 7.00 -1.16
N TRP A 177 9.58 7.70 -1.26
CA TRP A 177 9.40 8.99 -0.63
C TRP A 177 9.62 8.95 0.89
N ILE A 178 9.05 7.96 1.59
CA ILE A 178 9.27 7.76 3.02
C ILE A 178 10.77 7.62 3.36
N PHE A 179 11.55 6.93 2.53
CA PHE A 179 13.00 6.81 2.74
C PHE A 179 13.74 8.12 2.48
N GLU A 180 13.28 8.93 1.53
CA GLU A 180 13.89 10.21 1.16
C GLU A 180 13.56 11.36 2.12
N TYR A 181 12.47 11.26 2.89
CA TYR A 181 12.02 12.29 3.84
C TYR A 181 13.15 12.81 4.73
N ARG A 182 13.95 11.92 5.34
CA ARG A 182 15.05 12.34 6.24
C ARG A 182 16.14 13.13 5.51
N ALA A 183 16.46 12.73 4.28
CA ALA A 183 17.46 13.42 3.47
C ALA A 183 16.95 14.76 2.94
N GLN A 184 15.65 14.88 2.68
CA GLN A 184 15.03 16.15 2.28
C GLN A 184 14.94 17.11 3.48
N ARG A 185 14.48 16.61 4.63
CA ARG A 185 14.42 17.40 5.87
C ARG A 185 15.80 17.90 6.32
N SER A 186 16.85 17.07 6.20
CA SER A 186 18.20 17.49 6.59
C SER A 186 18.70 18.68 5.76
N LYS A 187 18.36 18.75 4.47
CA LYS A 187 18.69 19.90 3.60
C LYS A 187 18.00 21.18 4.06
N LEU A 188 16.73 21.09 4.48
CA LEU A 188 16.01 22.23 5.04
C LEU A 188 16.64 22.68 6.36
N LEU A 189 16.99 21.74 7.23
CA LEU A 189 17.70 22.04 8.48
C LEU A 189 19.04 22.73 8.22
N MET A 190 19.89 22.21 7.33
CA MET A 190 21.18 22.86 7.01
C MET A 190 21.00 24.29 6.50
N THR A 191 19.93 24.53 5.72
CA THR A 191 19.59 25.85 5.21
C THR A 191 19.14 26.79 6.34
N PHE A 192 18.34 26.27 7.29
CA PHE A 192 17.93 26.98 8.50
C PHE A 192 19.12 27.31 9.40
N MET A 193 20.02 26.36 9.67
CA MET A 193 21.25 26.55 10.45
C MET A 193 22.10 27.72 9.95
N SER A 194 22.15 27.91 8.63
CA SER A 194 22.96 28.96 8.02
C SER A 194 22.39 30.36 8.26
N CYS A 195 21.07 30.49 8.42
CA CYS A 195 20.41 31.77 8.73
C CYS A 195 19.17 31.52 9.62
N PRO A 196 19.35 31.28 10.93
CA PRO A 196 18.25 30.92 11.83
C PRO A 196 17.26 32.08 12.06
N PHE A 197 17.69 33.31 11.79
CA PHE A 197 16.90 34.55 11.89
C PHE A 197 15.86 34.72 10.77
N ILE A 198 15.87 33.88 9.75
CA ILE A 198 14.87 33.90 8.67
C ILE A 198 13.72 32.98 9.08
N GLU A 199 12.61 33.57 9.54
CA GLU A 199 11.45 32.82 10.04
C GLU A 199 10.84 31.89 8.97
N GLU A 200 10.90 32.28 7.69
CA GLU A 200 10.39 31.48 6.57
C GLU A 200 11.13 30.15 6.43
N LYS A 201 12.41 30.07 6.85
CA LYS A 201 13.16 28.80 6.85
C LYS A 201 12.65 27.85 7.93
N LYS A 202 12.30 28.38 9.11
CA LYS A 202 11.64 27.61 10.18
C LYS A 202 10.27 27.13 9.72
N GLU A 203 9.45 28.04 9.20
CA GLU A 203 8.11 27.73 8.69
C GLU A 203 8.16 26.70 7.56
N GLY A 204 9.16 26.79 6.67
CA GLY A 204 9.39 25.81 5.62
C GLY A 204 9.62 24.39 6.15
N ILE A 205 10.35 24.22 7.26
CA ILE A 205 10.54 22.90 7.88
C ILE A 205 9.23 22.41 8.52
N LEU A 206 8.52 23.29 9.25
CA LEU A 206 7.25 22.93 9.89
C LEU A 206 6.17 22.54 8.86
N SER A 207 6.09 23.28 7.77
CA SER A 207 5.20 23.01 6.63
C SER A 207 5.59 21.71 5.92
N PHE A 208 6.88 21.45 5.70
CA PHE A 208 7.37 20.19 5.14
C PHE A 208 6.99 18.98 6.02
N ASP A 209 7.19 19.08 7.33
CA ASP A 209 6.81 18.03 8.28
C ASP A 209 5.28 17.83 8.32
N ARG A 210 4.49 18.92 8.27
CA ARG A 210 3.02 18.87 8.20
C ARG A 210 2.53 18.17 6.93
N ALA A 211 3.11 18.54 5.78
CA ALA A 211 2.78 17.96 4.49
C ALA A 211 3.07 16.44 4.45
N GLU A 212 4.16 15.99 5.10
CA GLU A 212 4.45 14.56 5.23
C GLU A 212 3.33 13.81 5.96
N VAL A 213 2.82 14.35 7.08
CA VAL A 213 1.73 13.72 7.84
C VAL A 213 0.44 13.66 7.00
N GLU A 214 0.07 14.77 6.37
CA GLU A 214 -1.11 14.83 5.48
C GLU A 214 -1.01 13.81 4.36
N SER A 215 0.18 13.72 3.76
CA SER A 215 0.41 12.83 2.64
C SER A 215 0.33 11.37 3.03
N LEU A 216 0.92 10.97 4.16
CA LEU A 216 0.79 9.59 4.67
C LEU A 216 -0.67 9.21 4.88
N ILE A 217 -1.49 10.10 5.44
CA ILE A 217 -2.92 9.87 5.66
C ILE A 217 -3.65 9.69 4.32
N VAL A 218 -3.44 10.61 3.38
CA VAL A 218 -4.07 10.57 2.05
C VAL A 218 -3.63 9.32 1.28
N SER A 219 -2.35 8.96 1.32
CA SER A 219 -1.80 7.78 0.66
C SER A 219 -2.40 6.48 1.19
N LEU A 220 -2.58 6.34 2.51
CA LEU A 220 -3.25 5.17 3.10
C LEU A 220 -4.70 5.06 2.64
N LYS A 221 -5.44 6.17 2.60
CA LYS A 221 -6.81 6.20 2.06
C LYS A 221 -6.84 5.82 0.58
N GLY A 222 -5.94 6.41 -0.21
CA GLY A 222 -5.76 6.10 -1.63
C GLY A 222 -5.52 4.60 -1.85
N LEU A 223 -4.70 3.98 -1.00
CA LEU A 223 -4.41 2.56 -1.07
C LEU A 223 -5.66 1.70 -0.84
N ILE A 224 -6.50 2.04 0.16
CA ILE A 224 -7.79 1.36 0.35
C ILE A 224 -8.65 1.45 -0.92
N TYR A 225 -8.79 2.64 -1.50
CA TYR A 225 -9.57 2.83 -2.73
C TYR A 225 -9.01 2.03 -3.90
N SER A 226 -7.70 2.02 -4.08
CA SER A 226 -7.00 1.24 -5.11
C SER A 226 -7.29 -0.26 -4.98
N PHE A 227 -7.16 -0.82 -3.78
CA PHE A 227 -7.47 -2.24 -3.53
C PHE A 227 -8.96 -2.55 -3.72
N ALA A 228 -9.85 -1.67 -3.28
CA ALA A 228 -11.29 -1.82 -3.46
C ALA A 228 -11.69 -1.81 -4.94
N TYR A 229 -11.10 -0.89 -5.71
CA TYR A 229 -11.33 -0.78 -7.15
C TYR A 229 -10.82 -2.01 -7.91
N LEU A 230 -9.59 -2.45 -7.64
CA LEU A 230 -9.05 -3.67 -8.25
C LEU A 230 -9.91 -4.90 -7.89
N HIS A 231 -10.29 -5.02 -6.62
CA HIS A 231 -11.17 -6.09 -6.16
C HIS A 231 -12.51 -6.10 -6.90
N ASP A 232 -13.18 -4.95 -6.99
CA ASP A 232 -14.47 -4.80 -7.67
C ASP A 232 -14.35 -5.06 -9.17
N PHE A 233 -13.32 -4.52 -9.82
CA PHE A 233 -13.04 -4.73 -11.24
C PHE A 233 -12.86 -6.22 -11.57
N VAL A 234 -11.99 -6.92 -10.83
CA VAL A 234 -11.73 -8.35 -11.04
C VAL A 234 -12.99 -9.16 -10.77
N LYS A 235 -13.74 -8.83 -9.71
CA LYS A 235 -14.97 -9.54 -9.36
C LYS A 235 -16.03 -9.42 -10.46
N LYS A 236 -16.26 -8.21 -10.99
CA LYS A 236 -17.25 -7.97 -12.04
C LYS A 236 -16.89 -8.65 -13.37
N ASN A 237 -15.61 -8.79 -13.64
CA ASN A 237 -15.09 -9.31 -14.91
C ASN A 237 -14.53 -10.74 -14.80
N MET A 238 -14.82 -11.46 -13.72
CA MET A 238 -14.20 -12.75 -13.41
C MET A 238 -14.39 -13.79 -14.53
N GLU A 239 -15.56 -13.81 -15.17
CA GLU A 239 -15.84 -14.71 -16.30
C GLU A 239 -14.94 -14.41 -17.49
N GLN A 240 -14.82 -13.14 -17.89
CA GLN A 240 -13.96 -12.72 -19.00
C GLN A 240 -12.47 -12.88 -18.67
N ILE A 241 -12.08 -12.72 -17.41
CA ILE A 241 -10.70 -12.93 -16.96
C ILE A 241 -10.33 -14.42 -17.03
N THR A 242 -11.24 -15.32 -16.66
CA THR A 242 -10.96 -16.77 -16.63
C THR A 242 -11.20 -17.46 -17.97
N LEU A 243 -12.14 -16.97 -18.77
CA LEU A 243 -12.53 -17.48 -20.08
C LEU A 243 -12.61 -16.30 -21.06
N PRO A 244 -11.46 -15.79 -21.54
CA PRO A 244 -11.42 -14.59 -22.36
C PRO A 244 -12.01 -14.75 -23.77
N ARG A 245 -12.24 -16.00 -24.21
CA ARG A 245 -12.88 -16.34 -25.48
C ARG A 245 -14.06 -17.27 -25.22
N CYS A 246 -15.23 -16.93 -25.74
CA CYS A 246 -16.39 -17.81 -25.73
C CYS A 246 -16.27 -18.76 -26.92
N SER A 247 -16.00 -20.04 -26.67
CA SER A 247 -15.96 -21.06 -27.72
C SER A 247 -17.31 -21.10 -28.45
N SER A 248 -17.36 -20.55 -29.66
CA SER A 248 -18.44 -20.82 -30.61
C SER A 248 -18.29 -22.27 -31.08
N SER A 249 -19.11 -23.14 -30.48
CA SER A 249 -19.62 -24.41 -31.02
C SER A 249 -18.67 -25.54 -31.50
N TYR A 250 -17.33 -25.46 -31.43
CA TYR A 250 -16.47 -26.55 -31.94
C TYR A 250 -15.57 -27.29 -30.94
N ASP A 251 -15.45 -26.87 -29.68
CA ASP A 251 -14.62 -27.56 -28.66
C ASP A 251 -15.41 -28.22 -27.52
N ILE A 252 -16.69 -28.52 -27.74
CA ILE A 252 -17.58 -29.15 -26.74
C ILE A 252 -17.13 -30.59 -26.37
N PHE A 253 -16.17 -31.18 -27.08
CA PHE A 253 -15.75 -32.58 -26.85
C PHE A 253 -14.43 -32.81 -26.12
N GLN A 254 -13.73 -31.79 -25.57
CA GLN A 254 -12.44 -32.05 -24.92
C GLN A 254 -12.31 -31.81 -23.41
N TYR A 255 -13.26 -31.18 -22.72
CA TYR A 255 -13.27 -31.17 -21.24
C TYR A 255 -14.69 -31.15 -20.65
N PRO A 256 -15.28 -32.31 -20.32
CA PRO A 256 -16.64 -32.41 -19.75
C PRO A 256 -16.79 -31.79 -18.34
N GLY A 257 -15.71 -31.31 -17.72
CA GLY A 257 -15.70 -30.83 -16.33
C GLY A 257 -15.91 -29.31 -16.12
N CYS A 258 -15.56 -28.47 -17.11
CA CYS A 258 -15.44 -27.02 -16.86
C CYS A 258 -16.77 -26.30 -16.62
N ARG A 259 -17.86 -26.67 -17.30
CA ARG A 259 -19.14 -25.95 -17.18
C ARG A 259 -19.86 -26.18 -15.84
N SER A 260 -19.72 -27.38 -15.25
CA SER A 260 -20.37 -27.70 -13.97
C SER A 260 -19.55 -27.24 -12.76
N TYR A 261 -18.22 -27.15 -12.87
CA TYR A 261 -17.38 -26.83 -11.71
C TYR A 261 -17.32 -25.32 -11.45
N TYR A 262 -17.14 -24.51 -12.50
CA TYR A 262 -17.04 -23.06 -12.38
C TYR A 262 -18.39 -22.35 -12.16
N SER A 263 -19.50 -22.89 -12.67
CA SER A 263 -20.85 -22.36 -12.37
C SER A 263 -21.29 -22.65 -10.93
N LYS A 264 -20.97 -23.84 -10.39
CA LYS A 264 -21.27 -24.19 -8.99
C LYS A 264 -20.35 -23.46 -8.01
N LEU A 265 -19.07 -23.34 -8.32
CA LEU A 265 -18.09 -22.63 -7.47
C LEU A 265 -18.30 -21.11 -7.51
N GLY A 266 -18.58 -20.54 -8.69
CA GLY A 266 -18.93 -19.14 -8.86
C GLY A 266 -20.21 -18.77 -8.10
N ASN A 267 -21.25 -19.61 -8.15
CA ASN A 267 -22.49 -19.39 -7.39
C ASN A 267 -22.30 -19.57 -5.88
N ALA A 268 -21.54 -20.58 -5.43
CA ALA A 268 -21.26 -20.79 -4.01
C ALA A 268 -20.42 -19.64 -3.42
N LEU A 269 -19.41 -19.15 -4.15
CA LEU A 269 -18.59 -18.00 -3.77
C LEU A 269 -19.40 -16.70 -3.82
N PHE A 270 -20.24 -16.51 -4.83
CA PHE A 270 -21.16 -15.36 -4.91
C PHE A 270 -22.12 -15.33 -3.71
N HIS A 271 -22.70 -16.47 -3.32
CA HIS A 271 -23.59 -16.54 -2.16
C HIS A 271 -22.87 -16.32 -0.82
N ARG A 272 -21.69 -16.91 -0.63
CA ARG A 272 -20.89 -16.73 0.60
C ARG A 272 -20.39 -15.29 0.73
N PHE A 273 -20.07 -14.65 -0.39
CA PHE A 273 -19.64 -13.27 -0.47
C PHE A 273 -20.78 -12.27 -0.33
N LYS A 274 -21.97 -12.55 -0.89
CA LYS A 274 -23.18 -11.75 -0.70
C LYS A 274 -23.61 -11.75 0.77
N LYS A 275 -23.59 -12.90 1.42
CA LYS A 275 -23.83 -13.03 2.86
C LYS A 275 -22.87 -12.18 3.70
N TYR A 276 -21.58 -12.18 3.34
CA TYR A 276 -20.58 -11.36 4.01
C TYR A 276 -20.83 -9.85 3.84
N ILE A 277 -21.26 -9.40 2.66
CA ILE A 277 -21.64 -8.00 2.42
C ILE A 277 -22.90 -7.60 3.19
N ASP A 278 -23.90 -8.47 3.24
CA ASP A 278 -25.13 -8.22 4.00
C ASP A 278 -24.81 -8.12 5.52
N GLU A 279 -23.87 -8.92 6.03
CA GLU A 279 -23.40 -8.83 7.42
C GLU A 279 -22.61 -7.54 7.72
N VAL A 280 -21.79 -7.05 6.79
CA VAL A 280 -21.00 -5.82 6.96
C VAL A 280 -21.89 -4.57 6.86
N SER A 281 -22.82 -4.53 5.91
CA SER A 281 -23.77 -3.42 5.72
C SER A 281 -24.76 -3.27 6.90
N VAL A 282 -25.15 -4.38 7.53
CA VAL A 282 -25.93 -4.39 8.78
C VAL A 282 -25.10 -3.84 9.95
N GLN A 283 -23.81 -4.16 10.03
CA GLN A 283 -22.91 -3.63 11.06
C GLN A 283 -22.61 -2.13 10.90
N GLU A 284 -22.54 -1.64 9.66
CA GLU A 284 -22.39 -0.21 9.37
C GLU A 284 -23.67 0.56 9.67
N SER A 285 -24.83 0.05 9.28
CA SER A 285 -26.13 0.68 9.60
C SER A 285 -26.40 0.72 11.12
N ALA A 286 -25.95 -0.28 11.88
CA ALA A 286 -26.02 -0.27 13.34
C ALA A 286 -25.09 0.75 14.02
N ARG A 287 -24.03 1.21 13.34
CA ARG A 287 -23.12 2.25 13.83
C ARG A 287 -23.60 3.66 13.51
N THR A 288 -24.32 3.87 12.41
CA THR A 288 -24.87 5.18 12.04
C THR A 288 -26.13 5.54 12.83
N THR A 289 -26.69 4.59 13.58
CA THR A 289 -27.92 4.77 14.39
C THR A 289 -27.64 4.86 15.90
N ARG A 290 -26.37 5.07 16.30
CA ARG A 290 -25.98 5.39 17.69
C ARG A 290 -25.29 6.74 17.77
#